data_AF-A0A518H1X2-F1
#
_entry.id   AF-A0A518H1X2-F1
#
_cell.length_a   1.000
_cell.length_b   1.000
_cell.length_c   1.000
_cell.angle_alpha   90.00
_cell.angle_beta   90.00
_cell.angle_gamma   90.00
#
_symmetry.space_group_name_H-M   'P 1'
#
loop_
_entity.id
_entity.type
_entity.pdbx_description
1 polymer ?
#
loop_
_entity_poly.entity_id
_entity_poly.type
_entity_poly.pdbx_seq_one_letter_code
_entity_poly.pdbx_strand_id
1 'polypeptide(L)'
;MRYRSRLNLAALVTLEAAGGMLLSPPLRGDEPPDQRLGERSSPTVTGLLDPAQLRTLWEKQASEIAGGRFEVILFRYYDQSGKLLDRAEAIRRLEALDPMADEEVIEPLFDDIERLGWSKQESTLWGTRVEVAIDGQKVANVYHKPKGDDVHVYDGVDEISYLGNQASITSGRSNIALTDLAAIRTVPTWVSREQDVTVEPVNAREGILRSGRAVIRFDRATGFVKRYTEMNGGLAVREIVQIGPEGDGGASLPRIRAEIRCEGEKVRLLSIYLIEEADIDAVIEAKDFLVSVPAGTKVVDFRVMDQDRPRVVKVPIGLKDVKDYQAAVR
;
A
#
# COMPACT_ATOMS: atom_id res chain seq x y z
N MET A 1 4.55 -35.50 -6.26
CA MET A 1 4.15 -35.70 -4.84
C MET A 1 2.88 -34.94 -4.60
N ARG A 2 1.84 -35.62 -4.12
CA ARG A 2 0.48 -35.10 -3.94
C ARG A 2 0.33 -34.56 -2.52
N TYR A 3 -0.14 -33.33 -2.35
CA TYR A 3 -0.80 -32.91 -1.12
C TYR A 3 -2.20 -32.40 -1.47
N ARG A 4 -3.19 -33.20 -1.10
CA ARG A 4 -4.61 -32.83 -1.00
C ARG A 4 -4.86 -32.51 0.47
N SER A 5 -5.27 -31.31 0.79
CA SER A 5 -5.93 -31.00 2.07
C SER A 5 -7.32 -30.46 1.77
N ARG A 6 -8.31 -31.28 2.14
CA ARG A 6 -9.74 -30.94 2.21
C ARG A 6 -10.02 -30.38 3.60
N LEU A 7 -10.75 -29.28 3.70
CA LEU A 7 -11.53 -28.84 4.88
C LEU A 7 -12.73 -28.05 4.32
N ASN A 8 -13.94 -28.63 4.23
CA ASN A 8 -15.01 -28.73 5.24
C ASN A 8 -15.48 -27.36 5.77
N LEU A 9 -16.52 -26.85 5.12
CA LEU A 9 -17.43 -25.77 5.56
C LEU A 9 -18.44 -26.34 6.55
N ALA A 10 -18.57 -25.74 7.73
CA ALA A 10 -19.76 -25.84 8.57
C ALA A 10 -20.01 -24.44 9.18
N ALA A 11 -21.24 -23.97 9.02
CA ALA A 11 -21.72 -22.65 9.41
C ALA A 11 -21.89 -22.49 10.93
N LEU A 12 -21.88 -21.25 11.41
CA LEU A 12 -22.84 -20.79 12.42
C LEU A 12 -22.97 -19.26 12.39
N VAL A 13 -24.23 -18.80 12.39
CA VAL A 13 -24.68 -17.41 12.54
C VAL A 13 -25.12 -17.23 14.00
N THR A 14 -24.76 -16.11 14.63
CA THR A 14 -25.50 -15.57 15.79
C THR A 14 -25.41 -14.05 15.81
N LEU A 15 -26.54 -13.44 16.15
CA LEU A 15 -26.84 -12.01 16.21
C LEU A 15 -27.35 -11.72 17.64
N GLU A 16 -27.07 -10.51 18.15
CA GLU A 16 -27.59 -9.81 19.34
C GLU A 16 -26.48 -9.37 20.31
N ALA A 17 -26.57 -8.27 21.07
CA ALA A 17 -27.19 -6.95 20.95
C ALA A 17 -26.70 -6.15 22.17
N ALA A 18 -26.50 -4.84 21.96
CA ALA A 18 -26.64 -3.71 22.89
C ALA A 18 -25.88 -3.63 24.24
N GLY A 19 -25.31 -2.44 24.46
CA GLY A 19 -25.51 -1.70 25.72
C GLY A 19 -24.25 -1.12 26.37
N GLY A 20 -24.26 0.20 26.63
CA GLY A 20 -23.45 0.77 27.72
C GLY A 20 -22.71 2.05 27.40
N MET A 21 -23.44 3.16 27.37
CA MET A 21 -22.94 4.52 27.39
C MET A 21 -22.66 4.95 28.85
N LEU A 22 -21.65 5.79 29.10
CA LEU A 22 -21.65 7.00 29.96
C LEU A 22 -20.42 7.24 30.88
N LEU A 23 -19.88 8.45 30.69
CA LEU A 23 -19.41 9.46 31.67
C LEU A 23 -18.00 9.36 32.30
N SER A 24 -17.12 10.25 31.80
CA SER A 24 -16.20 11.05 32.63
C SER A 24 -17.01 12.07 33.47
N PRO A 25 -16.48 12.66 34.57
CA PRO A 25 -15.57 13.81 34.45
C PRO A 25 -14.62 13.98 35.70
N PRO A 26 -14.09 15.17 36.04
CA PRO A 26 -12.65 15.48 35.99
C PRO A 26 -12.09 15.85 37.38
N LEU A 27 -10.85 16.39 37.45
CA LEU A 27 -10.38 17.50 38.33
C LEU A 27 -8.85 17.64 38.15
N ARG A 28 -8.37 18.77 37.60
CA ARG A 28 -7.77 19.95 38.28
C ARG A 28 -6.34 19.74 38.81
N GLY A 29 -5.44 20.67 38.47
CA GLY A 29 -4.31 21.02 39.33
C GLY A 29 -3.01 21.42 38.61
N ASP A 30 -2.93 22.71 38.29
CA ASP A 30 -1.79 23.61 38.49
C ASP A 30 -0.53 23.59 37.60
N GLU A 31 -0.15 24.83 37.33
CA GLU A 31 0.89 25.39 36.47
C GLU A 31 2.33 25.30 37.05
N PRO A 32 3.36 25.65 36.25
CA PRO A 32 4.72 25.12 36.36
C PRO A 32 5.68 26.02 37.13
N PRO A 33 6.93 25.57 37.34
CA PRO A 33 8.05 26.50 37.45
C PRO A 33 9.07 26.32 36.32
N ASP A 34 9.45 27.46 35.77
CA ASP A 34 10.72 27.74 35.10
C ASP A 34 11.89 26.96 35.72
N GLN A 35 12.79 26.43 34.87
CA GLN A 35 14.23 26.59 35.08
C GLN A 35 15.10 26.12 33.90
N ARG A 36 15.95 27.06 33.47
CA ARG A 36 17.33 26.91 32.96
C ARG A 36 17.50 26.43 31.51
N LEU A 37 17.75 27.43 30.66
CA LEU A 37 18.59 27.32 29.47
C LEU A 37 19.99 26.83 29.88
N GLY A 38 20.15 25.50 29.92
CA GLY A 38 21.45 24.86 29.86
C GLY A 38 21.94 24.84 28.42
N GLU A 39 23.19 25.26 28.22
CA GLU A 39 23.93 25.10 26.97
C GLU A 39 23.78 23.64 26.48
N ARG A 40 23.04 23.47 25.38
CA ARG A 40 22.92 22.17 24.72
C ARG A 40 24.28 21.83 24.14
N SER A 41 25.05 21.04 24.88
CA SER A 41 26.11 20.23 24.29
C SER A 41 25.47 19.42 23.17
N SER A 42 25.86 19.69 21.92
CA SER A 42 25.43 18.89 20.78
C SER A 42 25.70 17.43 21.11
N PRO A 43 24.69 16.55 21.16
CA PRO A 43 24.91 15.16 21.51
C PRO A 43 25.91 14.59 20.51
N THR A 44 27.02 14.07 21.02
CA THR A 44 27.95 13.26 20.25
C THR A 44 27.11 12.12 19.65
N VAL A 45 26.88 12.19 18.34
CA VAL A 45 26.12 11.18 17.61
C VAL A 45 26.91 9.87 17.68
N THR A 46 26.62 9.08 18.70
CA THR A 46 27.26 7.80 18.97
C THR A 46 26.46 6.70 18.26
N GLY A 47 27.19 5.79 17.60
CA GLY A 47 26.61 4.61 16.93
C GLY A 47 26.14 4.86 15.50
N LEU A 48 27.06 4.97 14.55
CA LEU A 48 26.72 4.84 13.13
C LEU A 48 26.10 3.45 12.93
N LEU A 49 24.87 3.38 12.40
CA LEU A 49 24.32 2.09 11.99
C LEU A 49 25.15 1.59 10.81
N ASP A 50 25.72 0.40 10.92
CA ASP A 50 26.31 -0.24 9.76
C ASP A 50 25.21 -0.82 8.82
N PRO A 51 25.52 -1.12 7.55
CA PRO A 51 24.53 -1.67 6.62
C PRO A 51 23.89 -2.99 7.08
N ALA A 52 24.58 -3.82 7.88
CA ALA A 52 24.05 -5.09 8.37
C ALA A 52 23.01 -4.89 9.49
N GLN A 53 23.23 -3.91 10.37
CA GLN A 53 22.26 -3.50 11.38
C GLN A 53 21.00 -2.94 10.72
N LEU A 54 21.16 -2.05 9.73
CA LEU A 54 20.03 -1.48 9.00
C LEU A 54 19.22 -2.54 8.25
N ARG A 55 19.92 -3.51 7.64
CA ARG A 55 19.28 -4.69 7.04
C ARG A 55 18.44 -5.46 8.06
N THR A 56 18.97 -5.69 9.26
CA THR A 56 18.24 -6.43 10.31
C THR A 56 16.93 -5.70 10.68
N LEU A 57 16.97 -4.36 10.76
CA LEU A 57 15.76 -3.56 11.00
C LEU A 57 14.75 -3.71 9.85
N TRP A 58 15.20 -3.65 8.60
CA TRP A 58 14.32 -3.83 7.44
C TRP A 58 13.78 -5.25 7.30
N GLU A 59 14.59 -6.29 7.57
CA GLU A 59 14.12 -7.67 7.58
C GLU A 59 13.06 -7.89 8.68
N LYS A 60 13.27 -7.30 9.86
CA LYS A 60 12.28 -7.30 10.94
C LYS A 60 10.98 -6.64 10.49
N GLN A 61 11.04 -5.41 9.97
CA GLN A 61 9.86 -4.73 9.43
C GLN A 61 9.21 -5.55 8.32
N ALA A 62 9.99 -6.19 7.44
CA ALA A 62 9.50 -7.01 6.35
C ALA A 62 8.67 -8.18 6.87
N SER A 63 9.18 -8.89 7.89
CA SER A 63 8.51 -10.04 8.51
C SER A 63 7.29 -9.67 9.34
N GLU A 64 7.33 -8.54 10.06
CA GLU A 64 6.22 -8.12 10.93
C GLU A 64 5.02 -7.60 10.13
N ILE A 65 5.24 -7.10 8.91
CA ILE A 65 4.17 -6.63 8.02
C ILE A 65 4.10 -7.54 6.78
N ALA A 66 3.93 -8.83 7.01
CA ALA A 66 3.86 -9.85 5.95
C ALA A 66 2.48 -9.97 5.30
N GLY A 67 1.45 -9.35 5.89
CA GLY A 67 0.07 -9.38 5.45
C GLY A 67 -0.80 -8.45 6.28
N GLY A 68 -2.12 -8.61 6.15
CA GLY A 68 -3.11 -7.86 6.92
C GLY A 68 -4.31 -7.42 6.10
N ARG A 69 -5.21 -6.70 6.77
CA ARG A 69 -6.30 -5.95 6.15
C ARG A 69 -6.03 -4.46 6.21
N PHE A 70 -6.34 -3.77 5.13
CA PHE A 70 -6.08 -2.36 4.97
C PHE A 70 -7.27 -1.69 4.30
N GLU A 71 -7.55 -0.46 4.72
CA GLU A 71 -8.42 0.45 3.98
C GLU A 71 -7.57 1.57 3.42
N VAL A 72 -7.58 1.71 2.08
CA VAL A 72 -6.67 2.62 1.38
C VAL A 72 -7.45 3.51 0.42
N ILE A 73 -7.23 4.82 0.49
CA ILE A 73 -7.67 5.73 -0.57
C ILE A 73 -6.52 5.95 -1.55
N LEU A 74 -6.79 5.65 -2.82
CA LEU A 74 -5.85 5.83 -3.90
C LEU A 74 -6.13 7.12 -4.67
N PHE A 75 -5.10 7.95 -4.82
CA PHE A 75 -5.11 9.12 -5.68
C PHE A 75 -4.03 8.98 -6.74
N ARG A 76 -4.38 9.17 -8.02
CA ARG A 76 -3.43 9.13 -9.15
C ARG A 76 -3.54 10.36 -10.02
N TYR A 77 -2.38 10.95 -10.31
CA TYR A 77 -2.22 12.15 -11.13
C TYR A 77 -1.23 11.90 -12.25
N TYR A 78 -1.57 12.38 -13.43
CA TYR A 78 -0.67 12.39 -14.59
C TYR A 78 -0.66 13.77 -15.25
N ASP A 79 0.42 14.03 -15.96
CA ASP A 79 0.53 15.22 -16.80
C ASP A 79 -0.38 15.13 -18.02
N GLN A 80 -1.21 16.15 -18.23
CA GLN A 80 -1.95 16.36 -19.49
C GLN A 80 -1.50 17.59 -20.27
N SER A 81 -0.85 18.55 -19.60
CA SER A 81 -0.64 19.89 -20.14
C SER A 81 0.79 20.13 -20.64
N GLY A 82 1.69 19.16 -20.43
CA GLY A 82 3.13 19.32 -20.67
C GLY A 82 3.82 20.16 -19.60
N LYS A 83 3.08 20.68 -18.61
CA LYS A 83 3.63 21.46 -17.48
C LYS A 83 3.99 20.52 -16.35
N LEU A 84 5.19 19.95 -16.46
CA LEU A 84 5.66 18.98 -15.50
C LEU A 84 6.06 19.64 -14.19
N LEU A 85 5.47 19.13 -13.11
CA LEU A 85 5.87 19.43 -11.74
C LEU A 85 7.34 19.04 -11.54
N ASP A 86 8.11 19.93 -10.92
CA ASP A 86 9.48 19.63 -10.54
C ASP A 86 9.49 18.58 -9.42
N ARG A 87 10.35 17.57 -9.57
CA ARG A 87 10.54 16.50 -8.60
C ARG A 87 10.79 17.05 -7.19
N ALA A 88 11.70 18.01 -7.08
CA ALA A 88 12.06 18.62 -5.80
C ALA A 88 10.85 19.31 -5.13
N GLU A 89 10.02 19.98 -5.92
CA GLU A 89 8.81 20.65 -5.42
C GLU A 89 7.75 19.63 -4.99
N ALA A 90 7.55 18.56 -5.76
CA ALA A 90 6.64 17.47 -5.39
C ALA A 90 7.02 16.85 -4.04
N ILE A 91 8.31 16.50 -3.88
CA ILE A 91 8.83 15.92 -2.63
C ILE A 91 8.65 16.90 -1.48
N ARG A 92 9.03 18.16 -1.66
CA ARG A 92 8.92 19.19 -0.61
C ARG A 92 7.48 19.33 -0.12
N ARG A 93 6.51 19.31 -1.03
CA ARG A 93 5.08 19.39 -0.70
C ARG A 93 4.60 18.14 0.05
N LEU A 94 5.01 16.95 -0.39
CA LEU A 94 4.67 15.71 0.29
C LEU A 94 5.29 15.65 1.69
N GLU A 95 6.59 15.91 1.82
CA GLU A 95 7.29 15.91 3.13
C GLU A 95 6.75 16.97 4.11
N ALA A 96 5.98 17.96 3.64
CA ALA A 96 5.33 18.96 4.48
C ALA A 96 3.95 18.55 5.00
N LEU A 97 3.40 17.41 4.56
CA LEU A 97 2.12 16.91 5.06
C LEU A 97 2.25 16.46 6.52
N ASP A 98 1.18 16.65 7.28
CA ASP A 98 1.07 16.13 8.64
C ASP A 98 1.15 14.59 8.62
N PRO A 99 1.97 13.94 9.47
CA PRO A 99 1.96 12.49 9.63
C PRO A 99 0.60 11.89 9.99
N MET A 100 -0.29 12.67 10.59
CA MET A 100 -1.66 12.30 10.94
C MET A 100 -2.70 12.80 9.93
N ALA A 101 -2.27 13.28 8.76
CA ALA A 101 -3.16 13.76 7.72
C ALA A 101 -4.22 12.71 7.32
N ASP A 102 -5.43 13.19 7.14
CA ASP A 102 -6.57 12.48 6.59
C ASP A 102 -6.89 13.00 5.19
N GLU A 103 -8.02 12.59 4.62
CA GLU A 103 -8.44 13.02 3.29
C GLU A 103 -8.58 14.54 3.19
N GLU A 104 -9.18 15.19 4.18
CA GLU A 104 -9.40 16.65 4.22
C GLU A 104 -8.09 17.44 4.22
N VAL A 105 -7.05 16.93 4.87
CA VAL A 105 -5.72 17.57 4.89
C VAL A 105 -4.97 17.40 3.57
N ILE A 106 -5.21 16.30 2.83
CA ILE A 106 -4.55 16.06 1.55
C ILE A 106 -5.28 16.76 0.39
N GLU A 107 -6.58 17.03 0.50
CA GLU A 107 -7.36 17.75 -0.52
C GLU A 107 -6.72 19.06 -1.02
N PRO A 108 -6.24 19.99 -0.15
CA PRO A 108 -5.58 21.20 -0.60
C PRO A 108 -4.30 20.96 -1.42
N LEU A 109 -3.56 19.88 -1.14
CA LEU A 109 -2.40 19.50 -1.95
C LEU A 109 -2.85 19.14 -3.38
N PHE A 110 -4.02 18.51 -3.51
CA PHE A 110 -4.58 18.15 -4.81
C PHE A 110 -5.04 19.35 -5.61
N ASP A 111 -5.73 20.30 -4.99
CA ASP A 111 -6.11 21.55 -5.64
C ASP A 111 -4.90 22.28 -6.21
N ASP A 112 -3.80 22.31 -5.45
CA ASP A 112 -2.55 22.89 -5.89
C ASP A 112 -1.92 22.12 -7.06
N ILE A 113 -1.93 20.79 -7.03
CA ILE A 113 -1.45 19.96 -8.14
C ILE A 113 -2.29 20.22 -9.40
N GLU A 114 -3.61 20.31 -9.28
CA GLU A 114 -4.50 20.59 -10.42
C GLU A 114 -4.28 21.98 -11.01
N ARG A 115 -4.07 23.01 -10.16
CA ARG A 115 -3.72 24.37 -10.62
C ARG A 115 -2.43 24.40 -11.43
N LEU A 116 -1.53 23.44 -11.23
CA LEU A 116 -0.31 23.28 -12.02
C LEU A 116 -0.54 22.60 -13.38
N GLY A 117 -1.79 22.25 -13.71
CA GLY A 117 -2.18 21.65 -14.99
C GLY A 117 -2.05 20.12 -15.02
N TRP A 118 -2.03 19.49 -13.84
CA TRP A 118 -2.07 18.04 -13.70
C TRP A 118 -3.51 17.59 -13.59
N SER A 119 -3.88 16.57 -14.35
CA SER A 119 -5.22 16.01 -14.24
C SER A 119 -5.22 14.86 -13.25
N LYS A 120 -6.25 14.82 -12.41
CA LYS A 120 -6.69 13.57 -11.79
C LYS A 120 -6.92 12.54 -12.88
N GLN A 121 -6.56 11.29 -12.60
CA GLN A 121 -6.95 10.22 -13.50
C GLN A 121 -8.46 10.05 -13.45
N GLU A 122 -9.17 10.58 -14.47
CA GLU A 122 -10.63 10.47 -14.62
C GLU A 122 -11.12 9.02 -14.73
N SER A 123 -10.21 8.05 -14.84
CA SER A 123 -10.56 6.65 -14.63
C SER A 123 -11.17 6.48 -13.23
N THR A 124 -11.99 5.45 -13.08
CA THR A 124 -12.69 5.00 -11.87
C THR A 124 -11.84 4.76 -10.60
N LEU A 125 -10.59 5.24 -10.52
CA LEU A 125 -9.62 4.97 -9.45
C LEU A 125 -9.20 6.22 -8.65
N TRP A 126 -9.67 7.43 -9.00
CA TRP A 126 -9.39 8.62 -8.19
C TRP A 126 -10.26 8.67 -6.93
N GLY A 127 -9.65 8.96 -5.78
CA GLY A 127 -10.36 8.97 -4.48
C GLY A 127 -11.03 7.64 -4.18
N THR A 128 -10.55 6.56 -4.81
CA THR A 128 -11.21 5.27 -4.72
C THR A 128 -10.76 4.60 -3.45
N ARG A 129 -11.72 4.34 -2.58
CA ARG A 129 -11.55 3.54 -1.39
C ARG A 129 -11.36 2.09 -1.81
N VAL A 130 -10.31 1.48 -1.30
CA VAL A 130 -9.92 0.11 -1.61
C VAL A 130 -9.79 -0.64 -0.30
N GLU A 131 -10.65 -1.63 -0.10
CA GLU A 131 -10.41 -2.65 0.92
C GLU A 131 -9.38 -3.64 0.37
N VAL A 132 -8.31 -3.88 1.13
CA VAL A 132 -7.20 -4.73 0.72
C VAL A 132 -6.98 -5.83 1.74
N ALA A 133 -6.96 -7.08 1.31
CA ALA A 133 -6.53 -8.22 2.11
C ALA A 133 -5.26 -8.83 1.52
N ILE A 134 -4.25 -9.07 2.35
CA ILE A 134 -2.95 -9.60 1.91
C ILE A 134 -2.53 -10.77 2.79
N ASP A 135 -2.20 -11.89 2.14
CA ASP A 135 -1.62 -13.09 2.76
C ASP A 135 -0.38 -13.51 1.95
N GLY A 136 0.78 -12.97 2.35
CA GLY A 136 2.05 -13.17 1.67
C GLY A 136 2.03 -12.62 0.23
N GLN A 137 1.94 -13.51 -0.74
CA GLN A 137 1.85 -13.14 -2.17
C GLN A 137 0.42 -13.00 -2.68
N LYS A 138 -0.57 -13.49 -1.92
CA LYS A 138 -1.97 -13.39 -2.28
C LYS A 138 -2.49 -12.02 -1.90
N VAL A 139 -3.27 -11.43 -2.80
CA VAL A 139 -3.78 -10.08 -2.65
C VAL A 139 -5.23 -10.06 -3.14
N ALA A 140 -6.12 -9.46 -2.37
CA ALA A 140 -7.49 -9.16 -2.78
C ALA A 140 -7.76 -7.67 -2.58
N ASN A 141 -8.40 -7.06 -3.57
CA ASN A 141 -8.77 -5.65 -3.60
C ASN A 141 -10.24 -5.54 -3.94
N VAL A 142 -11.00 -4.82 -3.12
CA VAL A 142 -12.38 -4.40 -3.43
C VAL A 142 -12.35 -2.89 -3.61
N TYR A 143 -12.57 -2.43 -4.84
CA TYR A 143 -12.62 -1.02 -5.19
C TYR A 143 -14.06 -0.53 -5.14
N HIS A 144 -14.37 0.35 -4.19
CA HIS A 144 -15.71 0.90 -4.04
C HIS A 144 -15.91 2.08 -4.98
N LYS A 145 -16.77 1.91 -5.99
CA LYS A 145 -17.01 2.93 -7.04
C LYS A 145 -18.49 3.32 -7.09
N PRO A 146 -18.82 4.52 -7.61
CA PRO A 146 -20.21 4.96 -7.75
C PRO A 146 -21.11 4.03 -8.59
N LYS A 147 -20.52 3.23 -9.48
CA LYS A 147 -21.23 2.29 -10.38
C LYS A 147 -21.20 0.84 -9.89
N GLY A 148 -20.86 0.61 -8.63
CA GLY A 148 -20.72 -0.70 -8.01
C GLY A 148 -19.25 -1.07 -7.75
N ASP A 149 -19.04 -2.16 -7.03
CA ASP A 149 -17.70 -2.59 -6.64
C ASP A 149 -17.00 -3.35 -7.77
N ASP A 150 -15.73 -3.02 -7.96
CA ASP A 150 -14.83 -3.77 -8.81
C ASP A 150 -13.92 -4.61 -7.91
N VAL A 151 -13.87 -5.93 -8.15
CA VAL A 151 -13.11 -6.85 -7.30
C VAL A 151 -11.95 -7.42 -8.10
N HIS A 152 -10.75 -7.35 -7.54
CA HIS A 152 -9.56 -7.97 -8.09
C HIS A 152 -8.91 -8.87 -7.06
N VAL A 153 -8.61 -10.11 -7.44
CA VAL A 153 -7.94 -11.09 -6.57
C VAL A 153 -6.77 -11.68 -7.34
N TYR A 154 -5.61 -11.76 -6.71
CA TYR A 154 -4.45 -12.50 -7.16
C TYR A 154 -4.09 -13.55 -6.11
N ASP A 155 -4.08 -14.82 -6.50
CA ASP A 155 -3.83 -15.94 -5.58
C ASP A 155 -2.37 -16.42 -5.57
N GLY A 156 -1.46 -15.66 -6.20
CA GLY A 156 -0.07 -16.03 -6.41
C GLY A 156 0.20 -16.70 -7.77
N VAL A 157 -0.85 -17.11 -8.49
CA VAL A 157 -0.73 -17.74 -9.80
C VAL A 157 -1.61 -17.05 -10.82
N ASP A 158 -2.89 -16.90 -10.52
CA ASP A 158 -3.89 -16.34 -11.41
C ASP A 158 -4.47 -15.05 -10.82
N GLU A 159 -4.80 -14.11 -11.70
CA GLU A 159 -5.58 -12.93 -11.37
C GLU A 159 -7.03 -13.12 -11.84
N ILE A 160 -7.96 -12.85 -10.94
CA ILE A 160 -9.40 -12.84 -11.17
C ILE A 160 -9.87 -11.39 -11.00
N SER A 161 -10.52 -10.85 -12.02
CA SER A 161 -11.16 -9.54 -11.94
C SER A 161 -12.66 -9.67 -12.20
N TYR A 162 -13.47 -8.92 -11.47
CA TYR A 162 -14.89 -8.77 -11.73
C TYR A 162 -15.23 -7.30 -11.88
N LEU A 163 -15.69 -6.95 -13.07
CA LEU A 163 -15.94 -5.58 -13.50
C LEU A 163 -17.35 -5.50 -14.12
N GLY A 164 -18.29 -4.91 -13.39
CA GLY A 164 -19.67 -4.70 -13.82
C GLY A 164 -20.47 -5.99 -14.05
N ASN A 165 -20.31 -6.65 -15.21
CA ASN A 165 -21.05 -7.84 -15.62
C ASN A 165 -20.18 -8.98 -16.17
N GLN A 166 -18.86 -8.83 -16.12
CA GLN A 166 -17.90 -9.82 -16.58
C GLN A 166 -16.89 -10.12 -15.49
N ALA A 167 -16.66 -11.41 -15.26
CA ALA A 167 -15.51 -11.91 -14.54
C ALA A 167 -14.47 -12.41 -15.53
N SER A 168 -13.20 -12.09 -15.30
CA SER A 168 -12.09 -12.49 -16.16
C SER A 168 -11.03 -13.19 -15.31
N ILE A 169 -10.47 -14.28 -15.83
CA ILE A 169 -9.37 -15.00 -15.21
C ILE A 169 -8.18 -14.97 -16.16
N THR A 170 -7.03 -14.52 -15.67
CA THR A 170 -5.78 -14.44 -16.43
C THR A 170 -4.65 -15.10 -15.65
N SER A 171 -3.74 -15.78 -16.35
CA SER A 171 -2.55 -16.33 -15.69
C SER A 171 -1.52 -15.24 -15.46
N GLY A 172 -0.90 -15.29 -14.29
CA GLY A 172 0.00 -14.26 -13.82
C GLY A 172 -0.74 -13.03 -13.31
N ARG A 173 0.05 -12.00 -13.00
CA ARG A 173 -0.43 -10.71 -12.55
C ARG A 173 -0.55 -9.78 -13.75
N SER A 174 -1.72 -9.18 -13.94
CA SER A 174 -1.95 -8.19 -14.97
C SER A 174 -1.27 -6.87 -14.61
N ASN A 175 -1.17 -5.96 -15.59
CA ASN A 175 -0.68 -4.59 -15.33
C ASN A 175 -1.71 -3.72 -14.58
N ILE A 176 -2.90 -4.25 -14.28
CA ILE A 176 -3.86 -3.57 -13.41
C ILE A 176 -3.25 -3.61 -12.00
N ALA A 177 -2.78 -2.44 -11.56
CA ALA A 177 -2.03 -2.31 -10.32
C ALA A 177 -2.92 -2.62 -9.11
N LEU A 178 -2.94 -3.89 -8.70
CA LEU A 178 -3.36 -4.33 -7.36
C LEU A 178 -2.57 -3.53 -6.32
N THR A 179 -3.29 -2.95 -5.36
CA THR A 179 -2.67 -2.38 -4.16
C THR A 179 -2.16 -3.54 -3.30
N ASP A 180 -0.86 -3.78 -3.31
CA ASP A 180 -0.19 -4.82 -2.52
C ASP A 180 0.67 -4.21 -1.40
N LEU A 181 1.47 -5.05 -0.72
CA LEU A 181 2.36 -4.57 0.35
C LEU A 181 3.37 -3.51 -0.13
N ALA A 182 3.81 -3.56 -1.39
CA ALA A 182 4.73 -2.57 -1.94
C ALA A 182 4.03 -1.22 -2.23
N ALA A 183 2.70 -1.25 -2.42
CA ALA A 183 1.86 -0.06 -2.52
C ALA A 183 1.49 0.52 -1.14
N ILE A 184 1.48 -0.29 -0.09
CA ILE A 184 1.21 0.14 1.29
C ILE A 184 2.49 0.66 1.97
N ARG A 185 3.63 0.03 1.72
CA ARG A 185 4.91 0.39 2.33
C ARG A 185 6.11 0.06 1.46
N THR A 186 7.25 0.63 1.85
CA THR A 186 8.54 0.48 1.20
C THR A 186 9.55 0.04 2.23
N VAL A 187 10.00 -1.20 2.08
CA VAL A 187 11.08 -1.77 2.90
C VAL A 187 12.14 -2.36 1.98
N PRO A 188 13.38 -1.83 1.99
CA PRO A 188 14.46 -2.30 1.14
C PRO A 188 14.91 -3.71 1.51
N THR A 189 14.88 -4.64 0.56
CA THR A 189 15.31 -6.05 0.77
C THR A 189 16.62 -6.41 0.06
N TRP A 190 17.24 -5.47 -0.66
CA TRP A 190 18.39 -5.73 -1.53
C TRP A 190 19.75 -5.33 -0.95
N VAL A 191 19.78 -4.61 0.17
CA VAL A 191 20.98 -3.92 0.68
C VAL A 191 22.16 -4.85 1.02
N SER A 192 21.91 -6.13 1.29
CA SER A 192 22.97 -7.13 1.54
C SER A 192 23.76 -7.57 0.31
N ARG A 193 23.28 -7.24 -0.90
CA ARG A 193 23.85 -7.73 -2.16
C ARG A 193 24.80 -6.74 -2.81
N GLU A 194 24.84 -5.49 -2.33
CA GLU A 194 25.66 -4.43 -2.90
C GLU A 194 26.92 -4.21 -2.07
N GLN A 195 28.07 -4.21 -2.74
CA GLN A 195 29.38 -4.05 -2.10
C GLN A 195 29.70 -2.57 -1.80
N ASP A 196 29.05 -1.65 -2.50
CA ASP A 196 29.33 -0.21 -2.46
C ASP A 196 28.16 0.57 -1.84
N VAL A 197 27.90 0.31 -0.55
CA VAL A 197 26.87 1.00 0.22
C VAL A 197 27.52 1.88 1.27
N THR A 198 27.15 3.16 1.30
CA THR A 198 27.56 4.08 2.37
C THR A 198 26.37 4.46 3.24
N VAL A 199 26.58 4.52 4.56
CA VAL A 199 25.58 4.98 5.52
C VAL A 199 26.14 6.17 6.27
N GLU A 200 25.40 7.27 6.27
CA GLU A 200 25.78 8.56 6.84
C GLU A 200 24.71 9.03 7.81
N PRO A 201 25.06 9.56 9.00
CA PRO A 201 24.08 10.14 9.89
C PRO A 201 23.72 11.55 9.40
N VAL A 202 22.44 11.86 9.31
CA VAL A 202 21.97 13.23 9.06
C VAL A 202 21.84 13.98 10.37
N ASN A 203 21.25 13.32 11.37
CA ASN A 203 21.10 13.83 12.73
C ASN A 203 20.97 12.65 13.71
N ALA A 204 20.54 12.93 14.95
CA ALA A 204 20.38 11.91 15.98
C ALA A 204 19.33 10.83 15.61
N ARG A 205 18.28 11.20 14.86
CA ARG A 205 17.20 10.28 14.44
C ARG A 205 17.33 9.82 13.01
N GLU A 206 17.85 10.63 12.08
CA GLU A 206 17.85 10.28 10.66
C GLU A 206 19.23 9.84 10.14
N GLY A 207 19.20 8.88 9.22
CA GLY A 207 20.33 8.43 8.42
C GLY A 207 20.03 8.48 6.93
N ILE A 208 21.10 8.49 6.13
CA ILE A 208 21.05 8.31 4.68
C ILE A 208 21.87 7.10 4.31
N LEU A 209 21.29 6.20 3.51
CA LEU A 209 22.01 5.16 2.80
C LEU A 209 22.17 5.59 1.34
N ARG A 210 23.38 5.47 0.79
CA ARG A 210 23.66 5.71 -0.63
C ARG A 210 24.25 4.47 -1.25
N SER A 211 23.85 4.24 -2.49
CA SER A 211 24.35 3.18 -3.35
C SER A 211 24.24 3.61 -4.81
N GLY A 212 24.80 2.83 -5.73
CA GLY A 212 24.60 3.05 -7.17
C GLY A 212 23.15 2.92 -7.62
N ARG A 213 22.34 2.16 -6.86
CA ARG A 213 20.93 1.88 -7.19
C ARG A 213 19.94 2.82 -6.54
N ALA A 214 20.23 3.31 -5.33
CA ALA A 214 19.27 4.10 -4.58
C ALA A 214 19.91 5.03 -3.53
N VAL A 215 19.15 6.06 -3.17
CA VAL A 215 19.37 6.91 -2.00
C VAL A 215 18.18 6.76 -1.06
N ILE A 216 18.42 6.42 0.20
CA ILE A 216 17.37 6.11 1.17
C ILE A 216 17.55 6.99 2.40
N ARG A 217 16.53 7.79 2.75
CA ARG A 217 16.45 8.47 4.05
C ARG A 217 15.61 7.62 4.99
N PHE A 218 16.10 7.37 6.19
CA PHE A 218 15.46 6.49 7.15
C PHE A 218 15.59 7.00 8.59
N ASP A 219 14.67 6.57 9.45
CA ASP A 219 14.81 6.70 10.89
C ASP A 219 15.76 5.62 11.45
N ARG A 220 16.75 6.03 12.23
CA ARG A 220 17.83 5.19 12.76
C ARG A 220 17.40 4.31 13.93
N ALA A 221 16.32 4.64 14.62
CA ALA A 221 15.85 3.80 15.72
C ALA A 221 15.07 2.59 15.19
N THR A 222 14.24 2.82 14.17
CA THR A 222 13.25 1.86 13.68
C THR A 222 13.61 1.23 12.34
N GLY A 223 14.43 1.91 11.54
CA GLY A 223 14.66 1.61 10.13
C GLY A 223 13.54 2.12 9.21
N PHE A 224 12.54 2.86 9.72
CA PHE A 224 11.43 3.36 8.88
C PHE A 224 11.96 4.20 7.72
N VAL A 225 11.63 3.81 6.49
CA VAL A 225 12.04 4.54 5.29
C VAL A 225 11.15 5.75 5.11
N LYS A 226 11.71 6.94 5.24
CA LYS A 226 11.01 8.22 4.99
C LYS A 226 11.01 8.56 3.51
N ARG A 227 12.14 8.28 2.85
CA ARG A 227 12.31 8.54 1.43
C ARG A 227 13.17 7.48 0.77
N TYR A 228 12.77 7.04 -0.40
CA TYR A 228 13.50 6.13 -1.26
C TYR A 228 13.57 6.71 -2.67
N THR A 229 14.78 7.01 -3.13
CA THR A 229 15.04 7.43 -4.50
C THR A 229 15.68 6.28 -5.26
N GLU A 230 15.02 5.75 -6.27
CA GLU A 230 15.61 4.81 -7.22
C GLU A 230 16.39 5.56 -8.30
N MET A 231 17.62 5.12 -8.54
CA MET A 231 18.56 5.70 -9.48
C MET A 231 18.74 4.77 -10.68
N ASN A 232 18.79 5.34 -11.88
CA ASN A 232 19.20 4.67 -13.11
C ASN A 232 20.17 5.58 -13.87
N GLY A 233 21.41 5.13 -14.07
CA GLY A 233 22.44 5.94 -14.73
C GLY A 233 22.71 7.29 -14.04
N GLY A 234 22.57 7.36 -12.72
CA GLY A 234 22.75 8.60 -11.94
C GLY A 234 21.54 9.54 -11.95
N LEU A 235 20.45 9.19 -12.63
CA LEU A 235 19.21 9.95 -12.65
C LEU A 235 18.14 9.29 -11.76
N ALA A 236 17.37 10.10 -11.04
CA ALA A 236 16.22 9.61 -10.29
C ALA A 236 15.10 9.18 -11.26
N VAL A 237 14.67 7.92 -11.18
CA VAL A 237 13.57 7.39 -12.02
C VAL A 237 12.30 7.14 -11.22
N ARG A 238 12.44 6.94 -9.90
CA ARG A 238 11.33 6.73 -8.98
C ARG A 238 11.67 7.33 -7.63
N GLU A 239 10.71 8.00 -7.02
CA GLU A 239 10.77 8.46 -5.65
C GLU A 239 9.61 7.86 -4.88
N ILE A 240 9.87 7.44 -3.65
CA ILE A 240 8.85 7.06 -2.71
C ILE A 240 9.03 7.93 -1.48
N VAL A 241 7.96 8.58 -1.05
CA VAL A 241 7.89 9.34 0.20
C VAL A 241 6.91 8.64 1.12
N GLN A 242 7.30 8.41 2.36
CA GLN A 242 6.45 7.79 3.37
C GLN A 242 6.35 8.71 4.58
N ILE A 243 5.12 8.92 5.03
CA ILE A 243 4.77 9.83 6.11
C ILE A 243 3.85 9.08 7.05
N GLY A 244 4.05 9.20 8.35
CA GLY A 244 3.27 8.49 9.33
C GLY A 244 4.03 8.31 10.63
N PRO A 245 3.39 7.69 11.64
CA PRO A 245 4.03 7.49 12.93
C PRO A 245 5.24 6.57 12.78
N GLU A 246 6.39 7.06 13.27
CA GLU A 246 7.55 6.23 13.54
C GLU A 246 7.22 5.43 14.81
N GLY A 247 7.03 4.12 14.71
CA GLY A 247 6.64 3.29 15.84
C GLY A 247 7.73 3.19 16.91
N ASP A 248 7.34 2.94 18.16
CA ASP A 248 8.27 2.80 19.28
C ASP A 248 8.91 1.39 19.34
N GLY A 249 9.69 1.02 18.32
CA GLY A 249 10.51 -0.20 18.31
C GLY A 249 9.89 -1.45 17.67
N GLY A 250 8.72 -1.30 17.04
CA GLY A 250 8.07 -2.32 16.19
C GLY A 250 7.91 -1.86 14.73
N ALA A 251 7.41 -2.75 13.87
CA ALA A 251 7.02 -2.44 12.51
C ALA A 251 6.16 -1.18 12.43
N SER A 252 6.57 -0.26 11.57
CA SER A 252 5.89 1.02 11.36
C SER A 252 5.27 1.02 9.98
N LEU A 253 3.96 1.29 9.92
CA LEU A 253 3.24 1.52 8.68
C LEU A 253 3.11 3.03 8.44
N PRO A 254 3.36 3.51 7.22
CA PRO A 254 3.05 4.89 6.91
C PRO A 254 1.53 5.13 6.94
N ARG A 255 1.14 6.35 7.28
CA ARG A 255 -0.21 6.87 7.02
C ARG A 255 -0.36 7.22 5.54
N ILE A 256 0.69 7.80 4.96
CA ILE A 256 0.77 8.19 3.56
C ILE A 256 1.98 7.55 2.92
N ARG A 257 1.77 6.86 1.80
CA ARG A 257 2.84 6.48 0.89
C ARG A 257 2.59 7.13 -0.47
N ALA A 258 3.51 7.97 -0.91
CA ALA A 258 3.47 8.57 -2.24
C ALA A 258 4.56 7.98 -3.13
N GLU A 259 4.19 7.55 -4.33
CA GLU A 259 5.11 7.14 -5.38
C GLU A 259 5.09 8.15 -6.52
N ILE A 260 6.27 8.64 -6.86
CA ILE A 260 6.51 9.56 -7.95
C ILE A 260 7.35 8.81 -8.98
N ARG A 261 6.89 8.75 -10.23
CA ARG A 261 7.74 8.36 -11.36
C ARG A 261 8.28 9.59 -12.04
N CYS A 262 9.58 9.59 -12.30
CA CYS A 262 10.31 10.74 -12.80
C CYS A 262 10.88 10.46 -14.18
N GLU A 263 11.00 11.52 -14.98
CA GLU A 263 11.84 11.57 -16.16
C GLU A 263 12.80 12.75 -15.97
N GLY A 264 14.02 12.46 -15.49
CA GLY A 264 14.93 13.49 -15.00
C GLY A 264 14.35 14.19 -13.76
N GLU A 265 14.38 15.52 -13.74
CA GLU A 265 13.84 16.32 -12.62
C GLU A 265 12.33 16.57 -12.71
N LYS A 266 11.63 15.89 -13.63
CA LYS A 266 10.21 16.12 -13.91
C LYS A 266 9.38 14.93 -13.48
N VAL A 267 8.28 15.19 -12.79
CA VAL A 267 7.30 14.18 -12.41
C VAL A 267 6.48 13.78 -13.63
N ARG A 268 6.21 12.49 -13.81
CA ARG A 268 5.32 11.93 -14.87
C ARG A 268 4.06 11.30 -14.32
N LEU A 269 4.18 10.67 -13.16
CA LEU A 269 3.08 10.02 -12.45
C LEU A 269 3.28 10.29 -10.97
N LEU A 270 2.21 10.69 -10.30
CA LEU A 270 2.15 10.76 -8.85
C LEU A 270 1.00 9.87 -8.39
N SER A 271 1.30 8.88 -7.56
CA SER A 271 0.33 8.02 -6.89
C SER A 271 0.43 8.22 -5.38
N ILE A 272 -0.65 8.60 -4.72
CA ILE A 272 -0.71 8.72 -3.26
C ILE A 272 -1.64 7.65 -2.73
N TYR A 273 -1.16 6.92 -1.74
CA TYR A 273 -1.89 5.92 -0.97
C TYR A 273 -2.06 6.48 0.43
N LEU A 274 -3.29 6.84 0.80
CA LEU A 274 -3.67 7.19 2.17
C LEU A 274 -4.20 5.92 2.83
N ILE A 275 -3.51 5.43 3.86
CA ILE A 275 -3.86 4.21 4.58
C ILE A 275 -4.71 4.60 5.79
N GLU A 276 -6.01 4.51 5.65
CA GLU A 276 -6.99 4.94 6.66
C GLU A 276 -7.06 3.98 7.84
N GLU A 277 -7.05 2.68 7.54
CA GLU A 277 -7.07 1.62 8.53
C GLU A 277 -6.04 0.56 8.17
N ALA A 278 -5.42 -0.02 9.18
CA ALA A 278 -4.47 -1.12 9.03
C ALA A 278 -4.56 -2.07 10.22
N ASP A 279 -4.86 -3.33 9.93
CA ASP A 279 -4.78 -4.44 10.86
C ASP A 279 -3.84 -5.50 10.28
N ILE A 280 -2.57 -5.43 10.69
CA ILE A 280 -1.49 -6.32 10.21
C ILE A 280 -1.60 -7.74 10.78
N ASP A 281 -2.36 -7.90 11.88
CA ASP A 281 -2.58 -9.18 12.55
C ASP A 281 -3.94 -9.80 12.19
N ALA A 282 -4.68 -9.16 11.28
CA ALA A 282 -5.98 -9.63 10.81
C ALA A 282 -5.89 -11.08 10.32
N VAL A 283 -6.81 -11.93 10.81
CA VAL A 283 -6.96 -13.29 10.29
C VAL A 283 -7.56 -13.20 8.88
N ILE A 284 -6.74 -13.50 7.87
CA ILE A 284 -7.17 -13.57 6.47
C ILE A 284 -7.71 -14.97 6.18
N GLU A 285 -8.96 -15.03 5.79
CA GLU A 285 -9.63 -16.29 5.50
C GLU A 285 -9.54 -16.62 4.01
N ALA A 286 -9.62 -17.90 3.65
CA ALA A 286 -9.59 -18.31 2.24
C ALA A 286 -10.71 -17.68 1.40
N LYS A 287 -11.82 -17.28 2.03
CA LYS A 287 -12.95 -16.61 1.37
C LYS A 287 -12.62 -15.19 0.91
N ASP A 288 -11.62 -14.55 1.52
CA ASP A 288 -11.20 -13.18 1.17
C ASP A 288 -10.55 -13.15 -0.23
N PHE A 289 -10.07 -14.31 -0.71
CA PHE A 289 -9.52 -14.49 -2.06
C PHE A 289 -10.53 -15.15 -3.02
N LEU A 290 -11.82 -14.99 -2.77
CA LEU A 290 -12.88 -15.44 -3.68
C LEU A 290 -13.61 -14.25 -4.28
N VAL A 291 -13.91 -14.33 -5.57
CA VAL A 291 -14.74 -13.34 -6.26
C VAL A 291 -16.16 -13.89 -6.39
N SER A 292 -17.08 -13.34 -5.61
CA SER A 292 -18.50 -13.67 -5.71
C SER A 292 -19.14 -12.84 -6.81
N VAL A 293 -19.78 -13.49 -7.78
CA VAL A 293 -20.42 -12.81 -8.93
C VAL A 293 -21.90 -13.15 -9.03
N PRO A 294 -22.76 -12.21 -9.45
CA PRO A 294 -24.18 -12.49 -9.69
C PRO A 294 -24.40 -13.59 -10.73
N ALA A 295 -25.52 -14.30 -10.60
CA ALA A 295 -25.96 -15.23 -11.61
C ALA A 295 -26.13 -14.54 -12.99
N GLY A 296 -25.77 -15.24 -14.07
CA GLY A 296 -25.79 -14.68 -15.42
C GLY A 296 -24.54 -13.89 -15.81
N THR A 297 -23.60 -13.64 -14.88
CA THR A 297 -22.28 -13.07 -15.17
C THR A 297 -21.55 -13.87 -16.24
N LYS A 298 -20.89 -13.17 -17.17
CA LYS A 298 -20.03 -13.79 -18.17
C LYS A 298 -18.65 -14.03 -17.53
N VAL A 299 -18.20 -15.28 -17.47
CA VAL A 299 -16.85 -15.63 -17.03
C VAL A 299 -16.00 -15.89 -18.27
N VAL A 300 -14.88 -15.18 -18.39
CA VAL A 300 -13.92 -15.31 -19.49
C VAL A 300 -12.61 -15.83 -18.91
N ASP A 301 -12.20 -17.02 -19.32
CA ASP A 301 -10.94 -17.63 -18.90
C ASP A 301 -9.90 -17.46 -20.02
N PHE A 302 -8.97 -16.53 -19.81
CA PHE A 302 -7.87 -16.25 -20.74
C PHE A 302 -6.68 -17.19 -20.54
N ARG A 303 -6.69 -18.05 -19.52
CA ARG A 303 -5.65 -19.08 -19.32
C ARG A 303 -5.80 -20.21 -20.35
N VAL A 304 -7.03 -20.42 -20.81
CA VAL A 304 -7.39 -21.44 -21.79
C VAL A 304 -7.75 -20.76 -23.11
N MET A 305 -6.82 -20.82 -24.06
CA MET A 305 -7.04 -20.34 -25.43
C MET A 305 -7.44 -21.53 -26.32
N ASP A 306 -8.63 -21.46 -26.89
CA ASP A 306 -9.10 -22.39 -27.93
C ASP A 306 -9.19 -21.62 -29.26
N GLN A 307 -8.43 -22.03 -30.27
CA GLN A 307 -8.36 -21.36 -31.58
C GLN A 307 -8.16 -19.83 -31.47
N ASP A 308 -7.19 -19.40 -30.66
CA ASP A 308 -6.88 -17.99 -30.37
C ASP A 308 -8.03 -17.18 -29.73
N ARG A 309 -9.01 -17.86 -29.13
CA ARG A 309 -10.11 -17.21 -28.40
C ARG A 309 -10.14 -17.70 -26.94
N PRO A 310 -10.42 -16.81 -25.98
CA PRO A 310 -10.56 -17.22 -24.59
C PRO A 310 -11.83 -18.06 -24.42
N ARG A 311 -11.80 -19.01 -23.49
CA ARG A 311 -12.99 -19.80 -23.13
C ARG A 311 -14.00 -18.88 -22.43
N VAL A 312 -15.24 -18.89 -22.88
CA VAL A 312 -16.34 -18.11 -22.28
C VAL A 312 -17.37 -19.05 -21.69
N VAL A 313 -17.65 -18.91 -20.39
CA VAL A 313 -18.70 -19.63 -19.67
C VAL A 313 -19.67 -18.61 -19.09
N LYS A 314 -20.98 -18.77 -19.34
CA LYS A 314 -21.99 -17.95 -18.68
C LYS A 314 -22.41 -18.63 -17.38
N VAL A 315 -22.35 -17.93 -16.24
CA VAL A 315 -22.77 -18.50 -14.96
C VAL A 315 -24.26 -18.83 -15.04
N PRO A 316 -24.66 -20.11 -14.89
CA PRO A 316 -26.05 -20.51 -14.96
C PRO A 316 -26.93 -19.73 -13.96
N ILE A 317 -28.13 -19.36 -14.41
CA ILE A 317 -29.13 -18.72 -13.56
C ILE A 317 -29.69 -19.81 -12.62
N GLY A 318 -29.54 -19.62 -11.30
CA GLY A 318 -30.09 -20.52 -10.28
C GLY A 318 -29.08 -21.42 -9.55
N LEU A 319 -27.77 -21.25 -9.75
CA LEU A 319 -26.77 -21.96 -8.94
C LEU A 319 -26.69 -21.35 -7.54
N LYS A 320 -26.94 -22.19 -6.52
CA LYS A 320 -26.87 -21.80 -5.11
C LYS A 320 -25.49 -22.05 -4.48
N ASP A 321 -24.61 -22.82 -5.14
CA ASP A 321 -23.36 -23.32 -4.55
C ASP A 321 -22.20 -23.42 -5.57
N VAL A 322 -20.97 -23.23 -5.11
CA VAL A 322 -19.70 -23.25 -5.88
C VAL A 322 -19.39 -24.63 -6.46
N LYS A 323 -19.84 -25.70 -5.80
CA LYS A 323 -19.64 -27.09 -6.26
C LYS A 323 -20.32 -27.36 -7.60
N ASP A 324 -21.48 -26.73 -7.83
CA ASP A 324 -22.25 -26.93 -9.05
C ASP A 324 -21.57 -26.25 -10.26
N TYR A 325 -20.81 -25.16 -10.04
CA TYR A 325 -20.00 -24.53 -11.08
C TYR A 325 -18.79 -25.41 -11.49
N GLN A 326 -18.08 -25.99 -10.53
CA GLN A 326 -16.94 -26.88 -10.84
C GLN A 326 -17.35 -28.14 -11.63
N ALA A 327 -18.59 -28.60 -11.47
CA ALA A 327 -19.16 -29.69 -12.25
C ALA A 327 -19.53 -29.27 -13.69
N ALA A 328 -19.93 -28.01 -13.89
CA ALA A 328 -20.33 -27.48 -15.21
C ALA A 328 -19.15 -27.03 -16.10
N VAL A 329 -17.99 -26.76 -15.50
CA VAL A 329 -16.79 -26.24 -16.22
C VAL A 329 -15.79 -27.35 -16.61
N ARG A 330 -15.96 -28.57 -16.08
CA ARG A 330 -15.24 -29.76 -16.55
C ARG A 330 -15.79 -30.24 -17.88
#